data_AF-A0A061N4F8-F1
#
_entry.id   AF-A0A061N4F8-F1
#
_cell.length_a   1.000
_cell.length_b   1.000
_cell.length_c   1.000
_cell.angle_alpha   90.00
_cell.angle_beta   90.00
_cell.angle_gamma   90.00
#
_symmetry.space_group_name_H-M   'P 1'
#
loop_
_entity.id
_entity.type
_entity.pdbx_description
1 polymer ?
#
loop_
_entity_poly.entity_id
_entity_poly.type
_entity_poly.pdbx_seq_one_letter_code
_entity_poly.pdbx_strand_id
1 'polypeptide(L)'
;MKPLVERYLGSLERALVEKGFKGTFLMMLSGGGTCTLETAAKFPIRILESGPVGGTISGAHYSKQAKENSLIVFDMGGTTAKASLVDEGVPLTTTEFEVGRADRFMKGSGMPVKVPVVEMIEIGAGGGSIAHVNRLGLLKVGPESASSKPGPASYNLGGLEPTVTDADLVLGYLNPDYFLGGEMNLSVDKAKEAIRKKSRRATRNVHD
;
A
#
# COMPACT_ATOMS: atom_id res chain seq x y z
N MET A 1 -2.22 5.88 20.27
CA MET A 1 -2.90 6.27 19.01
C MET A 1 -3.75 7.53 19.18
N LYS A 2 -4.72 7.56 20.12
CA LYS A 2 -5.70 8.66 20.24
C LYS A 2 -5.12 10.09 20.27
N PRO A 3 -4.15 10.45 21.12
CA PRO A 3 -3.63 11.83 21.15
C PRO A 3 -2.93 12.26 19.85
N LEU A 4 -2.31 11.31 19.13
CA LEU A 4 -1.66 11.57 17.84
C LEU A 4 -2.70 11.86 16.75
N VAL A 5 -3.77 11.06 16.71
CA VAL A 5 -4.87 11.23 15.75
C VAL A 5 -5.62 12.53 16.04
N GLU A 6 -5.96 12.81 17.30
CA GLU A 6 -6.60 14.06 17.69
C GLU A 6 -5.78 15.29 17.26
N ARG A 7 -4.46 15.27 17.52
CA ARG A 7 -3.58 16.36 17.10
C ARG A 7 -3.54 16.52 15.58
N TYR A 8 -3.41 15.42 14.84
CA TYR A 8 -3.36 15.45 13.38
C TYR A 8 -4.67 15.96 12.77
N LEU A 9 -5.81 15.39 13.18
CA LEU A 9 -7.12 15.76 12.66
C LEU A 9 -7.49 17.19 13.05
N GLY A 10 -7.12 17.66 14.25
CA GLY A 10 -7.30 19.04 14.64
C GLY A 10 -6.43 20.02 13.82
N SER A 11 -5.21 19.63 13.45
CA SER A 11 -4.39 20.42 12.52
C SER A 11 -4.96 20.45 11.11
N LEU A 12 -5.48 19.31 10.62
CA LEU A 12 -6.16 19.24 9.33
C LEU A 12 -7.40 20.13 9.28
N GLU A 13 -8.24 20.08 10.32
CA GLU A 13 -9.45 20.91 10.43
C GLU A 13 -9.10 22.40 10.40
N ARG A 14 -8.11 22.83 11.18
CA ARG A 14 -7.63 24.22 11.15
C ARG A 14 -7.15 24.63 9.76
N ALA A 15 -6.34 23.80 9.11
CA ALA A 15 -5.82 24.09 7.78
C ALA A 15 -6.94 24.20 6.73
N LEU A 16 -8.01 23.39 6.83
CA LEU A 16 -9.18 23.49 5.97
C LEU A 16 -9.91 24.83 6.16
N VAL A 17 -10.13 25.23 7.41
CA VAL A 17 -10.79 26.50 7.75
C VAL A 17 -9.94 27.69 7.29
N GLU A 18 -8.64 27.68 7.55
CA GLU A 18 -7.71 28.74 7.12
C GLU A 18 -7.66 28.91 5.60
N LYS A 19 -7.81 27.80 4.85
CA LYS A 19 -7.92 27.82 3.39
C LYS A 19 -9.32 28.19 2.87
N GLY A 20 -10.26 28.51 3.75
CA GLY A 20 -11.62 28.96 3.40
C GLY A 20 -12.57 27.84 2.98
N PHE A 21 -12.29 26.58 3.35
CA PHE A 21 -13.20 25.47 3.09
C PHE A 21 -14.50 25.64 3.89
N LYS A 22 -15.64 25.70 3.20
CA LYS A 22 -16.97 25.91 3.81
C LYS A 22 -17.84 24.65 3.87
N GLY A 23 -17.33 23.52 3.38
CA GLY A 23 -18.07 22.27 3.30
C GLY A 23 -17.98 21.45 4.58
N THR A 24 -18.66 20.29 4.56
CA THR A 24 -18.48 19.26 5.58
C THR A 24 -17.37 18.31 5.13
N PHE A 25 -16.29 18.22 5.91
CA PHE A 25 -15.24 17.24 5.65
C PHE A 25 -15.62 15.90 6.29
N LEU A 26 -15.62 14.84 5.47
CA LEU A 26 -15.95 13.49 5.89
C LEU A 26 -14.75 12.56 5.66
N MET A 27 -14.51 11.66 6.60
CA MET A 27 -13.46 10.65 6.51
C MET A 27 -14.05 9.26 6.33
N MET A 28 -13.35 8.43 5.55
CA MET A 28 -13.71 7.03 5.37
C MET A 28 -13.53 6.24 6.67
N LEU A 29 -14.50 5.39 6.99
CA LEU A 29 -14.47 4.44 8.08
C LEU A 29 -13.92 3.10 7.58
N SER A 30 -13.30 2.34 8.48
CA SER A 30 -12.80 0.99 8.19
C SER A 30 -13.88 0.04 7.63
N GLY A 31 -15.13 0.24 8.03
CA GLY A 31 -16.27 -0.60 7.63
C GLY A 31 -17.04 -0.15 6.38
N GLY A 32 -16.57 0.85 5.62
CA GLY A 32 -17.20 1.21 4.34
C GLY A 32 -18.23 2.34 4.37
N GLY A 33 -18.22 3.19 5.39
CA GLY A 33 -19.02 4.42 5.47
C GLY A 33 -18.15 5.65 5.71
N THR A 34 -18.75 6.78 6.09
CA THR A 34 -18.01 8.02 6.39
C THR A 34 -18.38 8.62 7.73
N CYS A 35 -17.48 9.38 8.35
CA CYS A 35 -17.71 10.09 9.62
C CYS A 35 -17.07 11.49 9.64
N THR A 36 -17.41 12.29 10.65
CA THR A 36 -16.80 13.61 10.88
C THR A 36 -15.38 13.49 11.47
N LEU A 37 -14.58 14.54 11.34
CA LEU A 37 -13.26 14.63 12.00
C LEU A 37 -13.36 14.44 13.52
N GLU A 38 -14.37 15.04 14.15
CA GLU A 38 -14.66 14.87 15.58
C GLU A 38 -14.89 13.39 15.94
N THR A 39 -15.73 12.69 15.18
CA THR A 39 -16.04 11.28 15.42
C THR A 39 -14.79 10.41 15.30
N ALA A 40 -13.97 10.65 14.28
CA ALA A 40 -12.73 9.93 14.08
C ALA A 40 -11.68 10.22 15.15
N ALA A 41 -11.59 11.46 15.62
CA ALA A 41 -10.71 11.85 16.72
C ALA A 41 -11.12 11.13 18.03
N LYS A 42 -12.43 11.04 18.28
CA LYS A 42 -12.99 10.34 19.44
C LYS A 42 -12.82 8.81 19.37
N PHE A 43 -12.97 8.23 18.18
CA PHE A 43 -12.91 6.79 17.92
C PHE A 43 -11.87 6.43 16.83
N PRO A 44 -10.57 6.67 17.08
CA PRO A 44 -9.51 6.52 16.07
C PRO A 44 -9.34 5.09 15.55
N ILE A 45 -9.81 4.11 16.32
CA ILE A 45 -9.79 2.71 15.91
C ILE A 45 -10.70 2.44 14.69
N ARG A 46 -11.72 3.28 14.46
CA ARG A 46 -12.69 3.11 13.36
C ARG A 46 -12.22 3.65 12.01
N ILE A 47 -11.02 4.23 11.96
CA ILE A 47 -10.41 4.77 10.73
C ILE A 47 -9.13 4.00 10.34
N LEU A 48 -8.89 2.84 10.97
CA LEU A 48 -7.84 1.92 10.56
C LEU A 48 -8.07 1.45 9.12
N GLU A 49 -7.02 1.41 8.31
CA GLU A 49 -7.11 0.99 6.90
C GLU A 49 -8.19 1.75 6.08
N SER A 50 -8.55 2.97 6.48
CA SER A 50 -9.62 3.74 5.84
C SER A 50 -9.37 4.09 4.37
N GLY A 51 -8.11 4.22 3.94
CA GLY A 51 -7.76 4.52 2.55
C GLY A 51 -8.18 3.39 1.57
N PRO A 52 -7.62 2.17 1.71
CA PRO A 52 -7.95 1.02 0.87
C PRO A 52 -9.44 0.64 0.86
N VAL A 53 -10.17 0.95 1.94
CA VAL A 53 -11.64 0.76 1.99
C VAL A 53 -12.32 1.52 0.86
N GLY A 54 -11.89 2.77 0.58
CA GLY A 54 -12.45 3.55 -0.51
C GLY A 54 -12.32 2.86 -1.87
N GLY A 55 -11.18 2.20 -2.13
CA GLY A 55 -10.99 1.37 -3.31
C GLY A 55 -11.96 0.20 -3.37
N THR A 56 -12.20 -0.47 -2.24
CA THR A 56 -13.15 -1.59 -2.17
C THR A 56 -14.59 -1.15 -2.38
N ILE A 57 -15.01 -0.05 -1.75
CA ILE A 57 -16.34 0.54 -1.96
C ILE A 57 -16.53 0.95 -3.43
N SER A 58 -15.49 1.53 -4.04
CA SER A 58 -15.51 1.87 -5.46
C SER A 58 -15.61 0.62 -6.34
N GLY A 59 -14.86 -0.44 -6.02
CA GLY A 59 -14.97 -1.73 -6.70
C GLY A 59 -16.39 -2.29 -6.66
N ALA A 60 -17.04 -2.30 -5.49
CA ALA A 60 -18.43 -2.73 -5.34
C ALA A 60 -19.44 -1.84 -6.08
N HIS A 61 -19.13 -0.55 -6.24
CA HIS A 61 -19.95 0.34 -7.06
C HIS A 61 -19.84 0.00 -8.55
N TYR A 62 -18.62 -0.20 -9.05
CA TYR A 62 -18.37 -0.49 -10.46
C TYR A 62 -18.72 -1.94 -10.84
N SER A 63 -18.69 -2.88 -9.91
CA SER A 63 -19.08 -4.28 -10.11
C SER A 63 -20.49 -4.39 -10.69
N LYS A 64 -21.43 -3.62 -10.12
CA LYS A 64 -22.83 -3.55 -10.55
C LYS A 64 -22.98 -2.96 -11.95
N GLN A 65 -22.17 -1.95 -12.29
CA GLN A 65 -22.18 -1.34 -13.63
C GLN A 65 -21.60 -2.28 -14.68
N ALA A 66 -20.55 -3.02 -14.32
CA ALA A 66 -19.92 -4.03 -15.15
C ALA A 66 -20.75 -5.31 -15.29
N LYS A 67 -21.81 -5.48 -14.49
CA LYS A 67 -22.58 -6.73 -14.35
C LYS A 67 -21.74 -7.93 -13.88
N GLU A 68 -20.67 -7.64 -13.15
CA GLU A 68 -19.77 -8.62 -12.55
C GLU A 68 -19.89 -8.49 -11.04
N ASN A 69 -20.69 -9.34 -10.40
CA ASN A 69 -21.02 -9.15 -8.99
C ASN A 69 -19.95 -9.66 -8.01
N SER A 70 -18.98 -10.44 -8.49
CA SER A 70 -17.90 -10.97 -7.67
C SER A 70 -16.55 -10.56 -8.26
N LEU A 71 -15.76 -9.81 -7.49
CA LEU A 71 -14.45 -9.32 -7.94
C LEU A 71 -13.46 -9.19 -6.80
N ILE A 72 -12.18 -9.28 -7.15
CA ILE A 72 -11.08 -8.95 -6.25
C ILE A 72 -10.67 -7.51 -6.54
N VAL A 73 -10.72 -6.66 -5.52
CA VAL A 73 -10.13 -5.32 -5.60
C VAL A 73 -8.69 -5.43 -5.15
N PHE A 74 -7.76 -5.00 -5.99
CA PHE A 74 -6.33 -5.03 -5.73
C PHE A 74 -5.74 -3.62 -5.84
N ASP A 75 -5.09 -3.17 -4.76
CA ASP A 75 -4.42 -1.88 -4.69
C ASP A 75 -2.95 -2.10 -4.30
N MET A 76 -2.02 -1.70 -5.17
CA MET A 76 -0.59 -1.85 -4.95
C MET A 76 0.09 -0.49 -4.94
N GLY A 77 0.67 -0.15 -3.79
CA GLY A 77 1.52 1.02 -3.63
C GLY A 77 3.01 0.68 -3.72
N GLY A 78 3.84 1.62 -3.27
CA GLY A 78 5.29 1.45 -3.23
C GLY A 78 5.80 0.46 -2.18
N THR A 79 5.01 0.11 -1.17
CA THR A 79 5.49 -0.74 -0.05
C THR A 79 4.65 -1.99 0.13
N THR A 80 3.34 -1.83 0.05
CA THR A 80 2.39 -2.93 0.27
C THR A 80 1.35 -2.93 -0.83
N ALA A 81 0.76 -4.09 -1.02
CA ALA A 81 -0.43 -4.29 -1.80
C ALA A 81 -1.53 -4.83 -0.89
N LYS A 82 -2.77 -4.53 -1.23
CA LYS A 82 -3.95 -4.96 -0.50
C LYS A 82 -4.93 -5.57 -1.48
N ALA A 83 -5.56 -6.66 -1.05
CA ALA A 83 -6.64 -7.26 -1.79
C ALA A 83 -7.87 -7.43 -0.90
N SER A 84 -9.04 -7.16 -1.46
CA SER A 84 -10.33 -7.37 -0.82
C SER A 84 -11.28 -8.07 -1.79
N LEU A 85 -12.29 -8.73 -1.23
CA LEU A 85 -13.31 -9.42 -2.01
C LEU A 85 -14.61 -8.63 -1.96
N VAL A 86 -15.16 -8.38 -3.14
CA VAL A 86 -16.54 -7.98 -3.33
C VAL A 86 -17.28 -9.21 -3.80
N ASP A 87 -18.37 -9.55 -3.12
CA ASP A 87 -19.24 -10.66 -3.49
C ASP A 87 -20.69 -10.20 -3.53
N GLU A 88 -21.45 -10.64 -4.52
CA GLU A 88 -22.82 -10.16 -4.79
C GLU A 88 -22.94 -8.61 -4.85
N GLY A 89 -21.88 -7.92 -5.28
CA GLY A 89 -21.83 -6.46 -5.33
C GLY A 89 -21.73 -5.79 -3.96
N VAL A 90 -21.30 -6.52 -2.94
CA VAL A 90 -21.12 -6.05 -1.56
C VAL A 90 -19.69 -6.37 -1.08
N PRO A 91 -18.96 -5.42 -0.49
CA PRO A 91 -17.69 -5.70 0.16
C PRO A 91 -17.86 -6.70 1.30
N LEU A 92 -17.00 -7.71 1.38
CA LEU A 92 -16.95 -8.54 2.57
C LEU A 92 -16.47 -7.73 3.78
N THR A 93 -17.14 -7.92 4.91
CA THR A 93 -16.81 -7.24 6.17
C THR A 93 -16.67 -8.24 7.29
N THR A 94 -15.73 -7.98 8.20
CA THR A 94 -15.54 -8.73 9.45
C THR A 94 -15.62 -7.78 10.65
N THR A 95 -15.93 -8.32 11.82
CA THR A 95 -15.87 -7.58 13.10
C THR A 95 -14.62 -7.94 13.90
N GLU A 96 -13.81 -8.89 13.42
CA GLU A 96 -12.60 -9.34 14.06
C GLU A 96 -11.40 -9.10 13.14
N PHE A 97 -10.47 -8.28 13.62
CA PHE A 97 -9.26 -7.91 12.89
C PHE A 97 -8.07 -7.87 13.84
N GLU A 98 -6.86 -8.17 13.34
CA GLU A 98 -5.64 -8.08 14.13
C GLU A 98 -4.74 -6.97 13.57
N VAL A 99 -4.39 -6.00 14.40
CA VAL A 99 -3.42 -4.96 14.05
C VAL A 99 -2.01 -5.36 14.49
N GLY A 100 -0.99 -4.98 13.71
CA GLY A 100 0.41 -5.13 14.10
C GLY A 100 0.87 -6.58 14.26
N ARG A 101 0.46 -7.46 13.34
CA ARG A 101 0.89 -8.87 13.34
C ARG A 101 2.42 -8.98 13.29
N ALA A 102 3.00 -9.75 14.22
CA ALA A 102 4.42 -10.08 14.19
C ALA A 102 4.76 -11.07 13.05
N ASP A 103 3.82 -11.93 12.66
CA ASP A 103 3.96 -12.84 11.52
C ASP A 103 2.67 -12.87 10.69
N ARG A 104 2.80 -12.67 9.38
CA ARG A 104 1.68 -12.51 8.43
C ARG A 104 0.77 -13.74 8.35
N PHE A 105 1.32 -14.94 8.59
CA PHE A 105 0.59 -16.21 8.49
C PHE A 105 0.22 -16.81 9.84
N MET A 106 0.65 -16.22 10.95
CA MET A 106 0.32 -16.67 12.30
C MET A 106 -0.83 -15.85 12.87
N LYS A 107 -2.05 -16.43 12.87
CA LYS A 107 -3.19 -15.89 13.61
C LYS A 107 -2.83 -15.77 15.10
N GLY A 108 -3.23 -14.69 15.76
CA GLY A 108 -2.91 -14.39 17.15
C GLY A 108 -1.59 -13.64 17.37
N SER A 109 -0.84 -13.35 16.29
CA SER A 109 0.43 -12.60 16.39
C SER A 109 0.27 -11.09 16.45
N GLY A 110 -0.95 -10.58 16.23
CA GLY A 110 -1.31 -9.17 16.35
C GLY A 110 -2.29 -8.91 17.49
N MET A 111 -2.61 -7.64 17.73
CA MET A 111 -3.59 -7.25 18.73
C MET A 111 -5.00 -7.36 18.14
N PRO A 112 -5.91 -8.16 18.73
CA PRO A 112 -7.28 -8.28 18.23
C PRO A 112 -8.07 -7.01 18.49
N VAL A 113 -8.86 -6.61 17.50
CA VAL A 113 -9.70 -5.42 17.50
C VAL A 113 -11.11 -5.84 17.08
N LYS A 114 -12.10 -5.38 17.87
CA LYS A 114 -13.53 -5.66 17.63
C LYS A 114 -14.25 -4.45 17.07
N VAL A 115 -14.05 -4.17 15.79
CA VAL A 115 -14.76 -3.11 15.05
C VAL A 115 -15.14 -3.61 13.66
N PRO A 116 -16.26 -3.16 13.07
CA PRO A 116 -16.59 -3.47 11.69
C PRO A 116 -15.51 -2.93 10.75
N VAL A 117 -14.91 -3.82 9.96
CA VAL A 117 -13.93 -3.49 8.93
C VAL A 117 -14.26 -4.23 7.64
N VAL A 118 -13.94 -3.63 6.50
CA VAL A 118 -13.86 -4.35 5.24
C VAL A 118 -12.73 -5.37 5.36
N GLU A 119 -13.03 -6.62 5.02
CA GLU A 119 -12.06 -7.69 5.08
C GLU A 119 -11.06 -7.55 3.94
N MET A 120 -9.77 -7.53 4.30
CA MET A 120 -8.68 -7.40 3.35
C MET A 120 -7.50 -8.26 3.78
N ILE A 121 -6.77 -8.72 2.79
CA ILE A 121 -5.44 -9.28 2.98
C ILE A 121 -4.40 -8.21 2.64
N GLU A 122 -3.39 -8.10 3.49
CA GLU A 122 -2.22 -7.28 3.21
C GLU A 122 -1.11 -8.18 2.66
N ILE A 123 -0.65 -7.83 1.47
CA ILE A 123 0.48 -8.44 0.79
C ILE A 123 1.62 -7.45 0.97
N GLY A 124 2.60 -7.76 1.81
CA GLY A 124 3.75 -6.88 1.97
C GLY A 124 4.78 -7.07 0.86
N ALA A 125 4.31 -6.80 -0.35
CA ALA A 125 5.08 -6.54 -1.55
C ALA A 125 4.44 -5.34 -2.27
N GLY A 126 5.25 -4.44 -2.80
CA GLY A 126 4.87 -3.23 -3.51
C GLY A 126 5.94 -2.84 -4.54
N GLY A 127 5.80 -1.70 -5.19
CA GLY A 127 6.76 -1.25 -6.23
C GLY A 127 8.20 -1.12 -5.72
N GLY A 128 8.37 -0.71 -4.47
CA GLY A 128 9.66 -0.58 -3.79
C GLY A 128 10.17 -1.88 -3.18
N SER A 129 9.46 -3.01 -3.29
CA SER A 129 9.92 -4.26 -2.69
C SER A 129 11.22 -4.73 -3.31
N ILE A 130 12.19 -5.01 -2.45
CA ILE A 130 13.57 -5.29 -2.83
C ILE A 130 13.73 -6.75 -3.22
N ALA A 131 14.35 -6.98 -4.38
CA ALA A 131 14.76 -8.30 -4.82
C ALA A 131 16.08 -8.70 -4.14
N HIS A 132 16.08 -9.89 -3.54
CA HIS A 132 17.26 -10.46 -2.88
C HIS A 132 17.35 -11.97 -3.11
N VAL A 133 18.54 -12.52 -2.89
CA VAL A 133 18.78 -13.96 -2.93
C VAL A 133 18.88 -14.43 -1.49
N ASN A 134 18.04 -15.37 -1.10
CA ASN A 134 18.07 -15.89 0.27
C ASN A 134 19.26 -16.85 0.47
N ARG A 135 19.41 -17.37 1.69
CA ARG A 135 20.49 -18.31 2.04
C ARG A 135 20.45 -19.62 1.26
N LEU A 136 19.32 -19.96 0.63
CA LEU A 136 19.13 -21.17 -0.19
C LEU A 136 19.37 -20.91 -1.68
N GLY A 137 19.90 -19.73 -2.05
CA GLY A 137 20.13 -19.38 -3.46
C GLY A 137 18.87 -19.00 -4.24
N LEU A 138 17.70 -18.93 -3.59
CA LEU A 138 16.43 -18.61 -4.24
C LEU A 138 16.23 -17.09 -4.31
N LEU A 139 15.78 -16.61 -5.48
CA LEU A 139 15.34 -15.24 -5.65
C LEU A 139 14.02 -15.02 -4.90
N LYS A 140 13.99 -13.95 -4.09
CA LYS A 140 12.83 -13.48 -3.32
C LYS A 140 12.66 -11.98 -3.56
N VAL A 141 11.43 -11.50 -3.43
CA VAL A 141 11.07 -10.08 -3.55
C VAL A 141 10.28 -9.69 -2.31
N GLY A 142 10.74 -8.66 -1.61
CA GLY A 142 10.25 -8.33 -0.27
C GLY A 142 10.67 -9.36 0.80
N PRO A 143 10.24 -9.18 2.06
CA PRO A 143 9.28 -8.17 2.51
C PRO A 143 9.86 -6.76 2.65
N GLU A 144 11.19 -6.60 2.60
CA GLU A 144 11.82 -5.28 2.69
C GLU A 144 11.45 -4.40 1.49
N SER A 145 11.26 -3.12 1.76
CA SER A 145 10.96 -2.11 0.74
C SER A 145 11.97 -0.98 0.79
N ALA A 146 12.35 -0.47 -0.39
CA ALA A 146 13.14 0.73 -0.55
C ALA A 146 12.37 2.02 -0.21
N SER A 147 11.06 1.90 0.08
CA SER A 147 10.13 3.01 0.36
C SER A 147 10.15 4.05 -0.76
N SER A 148 9.80 5.30 -0.48
CA SER A 148 9.92 6.42 -1.44
C SER A 148 11.31 7.07 -1.42
N LYS A 149 12.02 7.00 -0.28
CA LYS A 149 13.40 7.48 -0.10
C LYS A 149 14.15 6.51 0.83
N PRO A 150 15.30 5.95 0.43
CA PRO A 150 16.08 6.24 -0.79
C PRO A 150 15.43 5.73 -2.10
N GLY A 151 14.36 4.94 -2.02
CA GLY A 151 13.53 4.55 -3.15
C GLY A 151 14.16 3.49 -4.06
N PRO A 152 13.42 3.02 -5.07
CA PRO A 152 13.96 2.27 -6.21
C PRO A 152 15.23 2.91 -6.79
N ALA A 153 16.14 2.10 -7.34
CA ALA A 153 17.38 2.62 -7.92
C ALA A 153 17.12 3.62 -9.06
N SER A 154 16.05 3.37 -9.82
CA SER A 154 15.52 4.25 -10.87
C SER A 154 15.14 5.65 -10.40
N TYR A 155 14.81 5.85 -9.12
CA TYR A 155 14.35 7.17 -8.63
C TYR A 155 15.49 8.19 -8.52
N ASN A 156 16.76 7.80 -8.66
CA ASN A 156 17.92 8.67 -8.47
C ASN A 156 18.06 9.29 -7.06
N LEU A 157 17.40 8.74 -6.04
CA LEU A 157 17.40 9.29 -4.67
C LEU A 157 18.38 8.58 -3.71
N GLY A 158 19.31 7.79 -4.26
CA GLY A 158 20.32 7.05 -3.50
C GLY A 158 20.00 5.56 -3.29
N GLY A 159 18.88 5.06 -3.85
CA GLY A 159 18.58 3.63 -3.90
C GLY A 159 19.60 2.86 -4.73
N LEU A 160 20.03 1.69 -4.23
CA LEU A 160 21.04 0.84 -4.89
C LEU A 160 20.59 -0.62 -5.06
N GLU A 161 19.51 -1.00 -4.38
CA GLU A 161 18.97 -2.35 -4.40
C GLU A 161 17.86 -2.42 -5.45
N PRO A 162 17.79 -3.49 -6.27
CA PRO A 162 16.77 -3.60 -7.31
C PRO A 162 15.38 -3.83 -6.70
N THR A 163 14.38 -3.12 -7.19
CA THR A 163 12.99 -3.26 -6.77
C THR A 163 12.06 -3.73 -7.90
N VAL A 164 10.78 -3.96 -7.59
CA VAL A 164 9.74 -4.24 -8.59
C VAL A 164 9.64 -3.10 -9.61
N THR A 165 9.60 -1.85 -9.17
CA THR A 165 9.59 -0.66 -10.03
C THR A 165 10.80 -0.58 -10.96
N ASP A 166 11.99 -0.99 -10.50
CA ASP A 166 13.17 -1.05 -11.36
C ASP A 166 13.01 -2.10 -12.48
N ALA A 167 12.40 -3.25 -12.17
CA ALA A 167 12.11 -4.27 -13.16
C ALA A 167 11.03 -3.80 -14.16
N ASP A 168 9.95 -3.19 -13.68
CA ASP A 168 8.87 -2.65 -14.52
C ASP A 168 9.40 -1.58 -15.49
N LEU A 169 10.31 -0.73 -15.03
CA LEU A 169 10.98 0.26 -15.86
C LEU A 169 11.85 -0.40 -16.94
N VAL A 170 12.65 -1.39 -16.57
CA VAL A 170 13.53 -2.09 -17.53
C VAL A 170 12.74 -2.89 -18.57
N LEU A 171 11.58 -3.44 -18.19
CA LEU A 171 10.66 -4.13 -19.09
C LEU A 171 9.88 -3.17 -20.00
N GLY A 172 9.90 -1.87 -19.72
CA GLY A 172 9.21 -0.85 -20.51
C GLY A 172 7.75 -0.64 -20.14
N TYR A 173 7.30 -1.10 -18.97
CA TYR A 173 5.95 -0.82 -18.47
C TYR A 173 5.79 0.61 -17.97
N LEU A 174 6.89 1.27 -17.59
CA LEU A 174 6.92 2.64 -17.11
C LEU A 174 7.60 3.55 -18.14
N ASN A 175 7.00 4.72 -18.39
CA ASN A 175 7.64 5.77 -19.17
C ASN A 175 8.67 6.51 -18.28
N PRO A 176 9.98 6.46 -18.60
CA PRO A 176 11.00 7.10 -17.77
C PRO A 176 10.88 8.62 -17.68
N ASP A 177 10.29 9.26 -18.70
CA ASP A 177 10.24 10.73 -18.84
C ASP A 177 8.91 11.33 -18.35
N TYR A 178 8.00 10.50 -17.82
CA TYR A 178 6.66 10.94 -17.40
C TYR A 178 6.18 10.30 -16.09
N PHE A 179 7.11 9.90 -15.21
CA PHE A 179 6.73 9.38 -13.91
C PHE A 179 6.26 10.51 -12.98
N LEU A 180 5.26 10.22 -12.12
CA LEU A 180 4.58 11.23 -11.28
C LEU A 180 4.08 12.44 -12.09
N GLY A 181 3.54 12.21 -13.30
CA GLY A 181 3.08 13.30 -14.18
C GLY A 181 4.21 14.16 -14.75
N GLY A 182 5.44 13.63 -14.81
CA GLY A 182 6.62 14.35 -15.31
C GLY A 182 7.43 15.07 -14.22
N GLU A 183 7.02 14.99 -12.95
CA GLU A 183 7.78 15.59 -11.84
C GLU A 183 9.07 14.83 -11.51
N MET A 184 9.20 13.58 -11.97
CA MET A 184 10.35 12.74 -11.70
C MET A 184 10.82 11.98 -12.96
N ASN A 185 12.08 12.20 -13.34
CA ASN A 185 12.74 11.42 -14.39
C ASN A 185 13.38 10.15 -13.81
N LEU A 186 13.04 9.00 -14.38
CA LEU A 186 13.56 7.71 -13.94
C LEU A 186 14.85 7.34 -14.70
N SER A 187 15.83 6.79 -13.99
CA SER A 187 17.05 6.26 -14.61
C SER A 187 16.92 4.78 -14.94
N VAL A 188 16.73 4.49 -16.23
CA VAL A 188 16.77 3.12 -16.76
C VAL A 188 18.14 2.48 -16.53
N ASP A 189 19.22 3.26 -16.66
CA ASP A 189 20.59 2.74 -16.48
C ASP A 189 20.87 2.31 -15.03
N LYS A 190 20.44 3.08 -14.03
CA LYS A 190 20.59 2.68 -12.62
C LYS A 190 19.73 1.47 -12.27
N ALA A 191 18.52 1.38 -12.81
CA ALA A 191 17.68 0.18 -12.67
C ALA A 191 18.39 -1.06 -13.24
N LYS A 192 18.92 -0.97 -14.47
CA LYS A 192 19.70 -2.04 -15.12
C LYS A 192 20.94 -2.40 -14.31
N GLU A 193 21.67 -1.42 -13.78
CA GLU A 193 22.86 -1.64 -12.96
C GLU A 193 22.53 -2.40 -11.68
N ALA A 194 21.51 -1.95 -10.93
CA ALA A 194 21.07 -2.58 -9.69
C ALA A 194 20.65 -4.04 -9.92
N ILE A 195 19.87 -4.30 -10.97
CA ILE A 195 19.45 -5.66 -11.36
C ILE A 195 20.68 -6.51 -11.72
N ARG A 196 21.57 -6.02 -12.59
CA ARG A 196 22.77 -6.75 -13.03
C ARG A 196 23.68 -7.11 -11.86
N LYS A 197 23.88 -6.18 -10.92
CA LYS A 197 24.70 -6.40 -9.72
C LYS A 197 24.12 -7.53 -8.87
N LYS A 198 22.79 -7.58 -8.73
CA LYS A 198 22.11 -8.65 -7.99
C LYS A 198 22.18 -10.00 -8.71
N SER A 199 21.90 -10.05 -10.01
CA SER A 199 21.95 -11.30 -10.79
C SER A 199 23.32 -11.96 -10.74
N ARG A 200 24.42 -11.18 -10.86
CA ARG A 200 25.79 -11.71 -10.75
C ARG A 200 26.06 -12.38 -9.41
N ARG A 201 25.55 -11.81 -8.31
CA ARG A 201 25.68 -12.37 -6.97
C ARG A 201 24.85 -13.66 -6.80
N ALA A 202 23.67 -13.72 -7.42
CA ALA A 202 22.83 -14.91 -7.42
C ALA A 202 23.52 -16.10 -8.08
N THR A 203 24.09 -15.91 -9.27
CA THR A 203 24.77 -16.98 -10.02
C THR A 203 26.05 -17.49 -9.35
N ARG A 204 26.76 -16.67 -8.56
CA ARG A 204 27.94 -17.15 -7.82
C ARG A 204 27.57 -18.12 -6.70
N ASN A 205 26.50 -17.82 -5.96
CA ASN A 205 26.06 -18.62 -4.81
C ASN A 205 25.43 -19.98 -5.18
N VAL A 206 25.15 -20.25 -6.45
CA VAL A 206 24.56 -21.53 -6.92
C VAL A 206 25.66 -22.53 -7.33
N HIS A 207 26.91 -22.05 -7.48
CA HIS A 207 28.04 -22.85 -7.95
C HIS A 207 29.10 -23.14 -6.86
N ASP A 208 28.85 -22.69 -5.63
CA ASP A 208 29.63 -23.01 -4.41
C ASP A 208 28.80 -23.93 -3.50
#